data_AF-A0A2E1VU64-F1
#
_entry.id   AF-A0A2E1VU64-F1
#
_cell.length_a   1.000
_cell.length_b   1.000
_cell.length_c   1.000
_cell.angle_alpha   90.00
_cell.angle_beta   90.00
_cell.angle_gamma   90.00
#
_symmetry.space_group_name_H-M   'P 1'
#
loop_
_entity.id
_entity.type
_entity.pdbx_description
1 polymer ?
#
loop_
_entity_poly.entity_id
_entity_poly.type
_entity_poly.pdbx_seq_one_letter_code
_entity_poly.pdbx_strand_id
1 'polypeptide(L)'
;MKSKLKEAKRFGFIVCITRADIDEGRDLGEVVAVGKKWFLVRIIGDHIRYDGFSLMRVDDVTRLDAPHRYADFVRRALELRGEQPPPAPEVDLKNTESALRSACEAARLVSLHWEELAPDECAIGRIVESHGKEFSFREVNPSARWNRDLAEHPFKILTRIDFLSGYEEALAEVLHDLPA
;
A
#
# COMPACT_ATOMS: atom_id res chain seq x y z
N MET A 1 16.70 0.98 9.89
CA MET A 1 15.88 1.40 8.72
C MET A 1 15.12 2.71 8.94
N LYS A 2 14.28 2.83 9.97
CA LYS A 2 13.40 3.98 10.22
C LYS A 2 14.01 5.39 10.05
N SER A 3 15.26 5.63 10.48
CA SER A 3 15.93 6.93 10.30
C SER A 3 16.11 7.28 8.82
N LYS A 4 16.51 6.33 7.99
CA LYS A 4 16.65 6.51 6.54
C LYS A 4 15.32 6.81 5.86
N LEU A 5 14.22 6.14 6.28
CA LEU A 5 12.87 6.43 5.78
C LEU A 5 12.43 7.86 6.13
N LYS A 6 12.72 8.31 7.36
CA LYS A 6 12.42 9.70 7.78
C LYS A 6 13.23 10.73 6.99
N GLU A 7 14.48 10.42 6.70
CA GLU A 7 15.35 11.24 5.87
C GLU A 7 14.84 11.33 4.43
N ALA A 8 14.52 10.18 3.82
CA ALA A 8 13.92 10.12 2.48
C ALA A 8 12.63 10.95 2.40
N LYS A 9 11.75 10.84 3.39
CA LYS A 9 10.55 11.68 3.50
C LYS A 9 10.90 13.17 3.57
N ARG A 10 11.83 13.55 4.45
CA ARG A 10 12.20 14.95 4.68
C ARG A 10 12.72 15.63 3.42
N PHE A 11 13.49 14.91 2.61
CA PHE A 11 14.10 15.46 1.40
C PHE A 11 13.31 15.16 0.12
N GLY A 12 12.19 14.42 0.20
CA GLY A 12 11.39 14.05 -0.98
C GLY A 12 12.21 13.21 -1.96
N PHE A 13 13.02 12.29 -1.46
CA PHE A 13 13.78 11.39 -2.33
C PHE A 13 12.87 10.39 -3.02
N ILE A 14 13.09 10.20 -4.33
CA ILE A 14 12.68 8.98 -5.01
C ILE A 14 13.56 7.86 -4.46
N VAL A 15 12.92 6.83 -3.93
CA VAL A 15 13.57 5.69 -3.30
C VAL A 15 13.29 4.41 -4.07
N CYS A 16 14.22 3.46 -3.99
CA CYS A 16 13.94 2.07 -4.32
C CYS A 16 13.97 1.25 -3.03
N ILE A 17 12.88 0.55 -2.76
CA ILE A 17 12.66 -0.27 -1.57
C ILE A 17 12.82 -1.73 -1.98
N THR A 18 13.47 -2.52 -1.14
CA THR A 18 13.60 -3.97 -1.31
C THR A 18 13.23 -4.65 -0.01
N ARG A 19 12.37 -5.66 -0.11
CA ARG A 19 11.90 -6.51 1.00
C ARG A 19 12.30 -7.95 0.72
N ALA A 20 13.61 -8.20 0.58
CA ALA A 20 14.15 -9.46 0.05
C ALA A 20 13.78 -10.73 0.85
N ASP A 21 13.37 -10.58 2.11
CA ASP A 21 12.90 -11.69 2.94
C ASP A 21 11.38 -11.97 2.75
N ILE A 22 10.69 -11.12 1.97
CA ILE A 22 9.24 -11.14 1.70
C ILE A 22 8.98 -11.46 0.22
N ASP A 23 9.63 -10.74 -0.69
CA ASP A 23 9.45 -10.86 -2.14
C ASP A 23 10.76 -10.57 -2.91
N GLU A 24 10.82 -11.01 -4.17
CA GLU A 24 11.95 -10.73 -5.08
C GLU A 24 11.87 -9.35 -5.76
N GLY A 25 10.77 -8.64 -5.54
CA GLY A 25 10.42 -7.39 -6.15
C GLY A 25 11.15 -6.19 -5.57
N ARG A 26 10.91 -5.05 -6.22
CA ARG A 26 11.41 -3.75 -5.79
C ARG A 26 10.35 -2.69 -6.05
N ASP A 27 10.05 -1.91 -5.02
CA ASP A 27 9.09 -0.82 -5.14
C ASP A 27 9.84 0.51 -5.33
N LEU A 28 9.47 1.23 -6.38
CA LEU A 28 9.92 2.59 -6.63
C LEU A 28 8.87 3.57 -6.10
N GLY A 29 9.29 4.63 -5.41
CA GLY A 29 8.32 5.59 -4.88
C GLY A 29 8.91 6.71 -4.06
N GLU A 30 8.03 7.42 -3.36
CA GLU A 30 8.36 8.52 -2.46
C GLU A 30 7.80 8.21 -1.07
N VAL A 31 8.64 8.25 -0.04
CA VAL A 31 8.17 8.05 1.34
C VAL A 31 7.42 9.31 1.80
N VAL A 32 6.12 9.18 2.11
CA VAL A 32 5.26 10.32 2.48
C VAL A 32 4.87 10.33 3.96
N ALA A 33 4.93 9.20 4.66
CA ALA A 33 4.75 9.14 6.11
C ALA A 33 5.54 7.99 6.75
N VAL A 34 5.94 8.15 8.02
CA VAL A 34 6.73 7.13 8.75
C VAL A 34 6.24 7.02 10.19
N GLY A 35 5.67 5.88 10.54
CA GLY A 35 5.17 5.54 11.87
C GLY A 35 6.15 4.71 12.69
N LYS A 36 5.64 3.95 13.67
CA LYS A 36 6.47 3.01 14.46
C LYS A 36 6.73 1.72 13.69
N LYS A 37 5.66 1.05 13.29
CA LYS A 37 5.68 -0.24 12.58
C LYS A 37 5.54 -0.07 11.07
N TRP A 38 4.74 0.90 10.64
CA TRP A 38 4.38 1.12 9.24
C TRP A 38 4.98 2.41 8.69
N PHE A 39 5.18 2.46 7.38
CA PHE A 39 5.44 3.69 6.64
C PHE A 39 4.61 3.69 5.36
N LEU A 40 4.28 4.89 4.88
CA LEU A 40 3.46 5.11 3.68
C LEU A 40 4.36 5.57 2.54
N VAL A 41 4.22 4.93 1.39
CA VAL A 41 4.93 5.22 0.15
C VAL A 41 3.91 5.58 -0.90
N ARG A 42 4.17 6.66 -1.64
CA ARG A 42 3.50 6.94 -2.91
C ARG A 42 4.23 6.17 -4.00
N ILE A 43 3.56 5.22 -4.62
CA ILE A 43 4.18 4.28 -5.57
C ILE A 43 4.34 4.95 -6.93
N ILE A 44 5.48 4.70 -7.57
CA ILE A 44 5.74 5.01 -8.97
C ILE A 44 5.81 3.67 -9.69
N GLY A 45 4.79 3.35 -10.48
CA GLY A 45 4.70 2.08 -11.20
C GLY A 45 5.70 1.99 -12.36
N ASP A 46 5.78 0.81 -12.99
CA ASP A 46 6.75 0.48 -14.04
C ASP A 46 6.70 1.41 -15.26
N HIS A 47 5.51 1.96 -15.53
CA HIS A 47 5.33 2.95 -16.58
C HIS A 47 5.80 4.35 -16.17
N ILE A 48 6.47 4.53 -15.03
CA ILE A 48 6.92 5.79 -14.44
C ILE A 48 5.76 6.81 -14.38
N ARG A 49 4.67 6.37 -13.75
CA ARG A 49 3.50 7.17 -13.35
C ARG A 49 3.21 6.87 -11.89
N TYR A 50 2.55 7.79 -11.19
CA TYR A 50 2.09 7.49 -9.85
C TYR A 50 0.98 6.44 -9.89
N ASP A 51 1.05 5.45 -8.99
CA ASP A 51 0.13 4.31 -8.98
C ASP A 51 -0.29 3.99 -7.54
N GLY A 52 -1.04 4.92 -6.95
CA GLY A 52 -1.55 4.77 -5.59
C GLY A 52 -0.48 4.83 -4.50
N PHE A 53 -0.81 4.17 -3.39
CA PHE A 53 -0.02 4.17 -2.18
C PHE A 53 0.10 2.77 -1.59
N SER A 54 1.20 2.56 -0.89
CA SER A 54 1.46 1.32 -0.17
C SER A 54 1.90 1.60 1.25
N LEU A 55 1.28 0.91 2.20
CA LEU A 55 1.76 0.76 3.57
C LEU A 55 2.59 -0.50 3.66
N MET A 56 3.83 -0.34 4.11
CA MET A 56 4.75 -1.46 4.32
C MET A 56 5.29 -1.43 5.75
N ARG A 57 5.63 -2.60 6.29
CA ARG A 57 6.26 -2.68 7.61
C ARG A 57 7.72 -2.22 7.50
N VAL A 58 8.14 -1.41 8.46
CA VAL A 58 9.52 -0.87 8.54
C VAL A 58 10.55 -1.99 8.67
N ASP A 59 10.18 -3.06 9.39
CA ASP A 59 11.07 -4.18 9.69
C ASP A 59 11.22 -5.14 8.49
N ASP A 60 10.31 -5.11 7.52
CA ASP A 60 10.36 -5.94 6.30
C ASP A 60 11.33 -5.37 5.25
N VAL A 61 11.78 -4.12 5.41
CA VAL A 61 12.69 -3.48 4.45
C VAL A 61 14.12 -3.93 4.70
N THR A 62 14.64 -4.75 3.79
CA THR A 62 16.02 -5.25 3.84
C THR A 62 17.00 -4.25 3.22
N ARG A 63 16.56 -3.47 2.21
CA ARG A 63 17.37 -2.42 1.59
C ARG A 63 16.52 -1.22 1.16
N LEU A 64 17.11 -0.03 1.31
CA LEU A 64 16.54 1.24 0.88
C LEU A 64 17.62 2.06 0.18
N ASP A 65 17.46 2.25 -1.14
CA ASP A 65 18.30 3.15 -1.92
C ASP A 65 17.65 4.54 -1.94
N ALA A 66 18.18 5.47 -1.13
CA ALA A 66 17.63 6.81 -0.93
C ALA A 66 18.77 7.86 -0.96
N PRO A 67 18.88 8.69 -2.02
CA PRO A 67 18.07 8.63 -3.25
C PRO A 67 18.38 7.39 -4.11
N HIS A 68 17.41 6.98 -4.92
CA HIS A 68 17.60 5.95 -5.94
C HIS A 68 18.64 6.40 -6.97
N ARG A 69 19.50 5.48 -7.42
CA ARG A 69 20.59 5.76 -8.38
C ARG A 69 20.12 6.45 -9.67
N TYR A 70 18.91 6.14 -10.13
CA TYR A 70 18.34 6.71 -11.35
C TYR A 70 17.21 7.71 -11.07
N ALA A 71 17.18 8.34 -9.89
CA ALA A 71 16.13 9.29 -9.49
C ALA A 71 15.95 10.44 -10.50
N ASP A 72 17.03 10.94 -11.11
CA ASP A 72 16.93 12.04 -12.08
C ASP A 72 16.22 11.64 -13.37
N PHE A 73 16.43 10.41 -13.85
CA PHE A 73 15.67 9.86 -14.98
C PHE A 73 14.18 9.77 -14.63
N VAL A 74 13.85 9.22 -13.46
CA VAL A 74 12.46 9.04 -13.00
C VAL A 74 11.77 10.39 -12.88
N ARG A 75 12.41 11.36 -12.21
CA ARG A 75 11.88 12.71 -12.03
C ARG A 75 11.64 13.41 -13.38
N ARG A 76 12.61 13.31 -14.31
CA ARG A 76 12.49 13.92 -15.63
C ARG A 76 11.37 13.26 -16.46
N ALA A 77 11.19 11.95 -16.35
CA ALA A 77 10.13 11.23 -17.04
C ALA A 77 8.74 11.61 -16.51
N LEU A 78 8.56 11.74 -15.18
CA LEU A 78 7.32 12.23 -14.57
C LEU A 78 6.99 13.65 -15.05
N GLU A 79 7.97 14.56 -15.02
CA GLU A 79 7.81 15.95 -15.47
C GLU A 79 7.37 16.03 -16.94
N LEU A 80 8.06 15.32 -17.84
CA LEU A 80 7.75 15.31 -19.28
C LEU A 80 6.36 14.75 -19.60
N ARG A 81 5.80 13.93 -18.71
CA ARG A 81 4.44 13.40 -18.83
C ARG A 81 3.37 14.30 -18.20
N GLY A 82 3.78 15.36 -17.52
CA GLY A 82 2.88 16.20 -16.74
C GLY A 82 2.30 15.48 -15.50
N GLU A 83 2.95 14.40 -15.05
CA GLU A 83 2.56 13.69 -13.84
C GLU A 83 2.82 14.57 -12.62
N GLN A 84 1.79 14.80 -11.81
CA GLN A 84 1.89 15.50 -10.54
C GLN A 84 1.74 14.48 -9.41
N PRO A 85 2.54 14.58 -8.33
CA PRO A 85 2.39 13.67 -7.21
C PRO A 85 0.99 13.80 -6.58
N PRO A 86 0.16 12.74 -6.55
CA PRO A 86 -1.13 12.79 -5.89
C PRO A 86 -0.99 13.13 -4.40
N PRO A 87 -1.89 13.94 -3.82
CA PRO A 87 -1.81 14.31 -2.41
C PRO A 87 -1.78 13.05 -1.53
N ALA A 88 -0.91 13.03 -0.52
CA ALA A 88 -0.82 11.89 0.37
C ALA A 88 -2.10 11.82 1.24
N PRO A 89 -2.76 10.66 1.34
CA PRO A 89 -3.92 10.49 2.20
C PRO A 89 -3.53 10.56 3.68
N GLU A 90 -4.47 10.95 4.53
CA GLU A 90 -4.29 10.93 5.98
C GLU A 90 -4.41 9.48 6.49
N VAL A 91 -3.28 8.88 6.88
CA VAL A 91 -3.22 7.52 7.40
C VAL A 91 -2.64 7.50 8.82
N ASP A 92 -3.34 6.87 9.76
CA ASP A 92 -2.90 6.72 11.15
C ASP A 92 -1.95 5.51 11.30
N LEU A 93 -0.65 5.79 11.34
CA LEU A 93 0.42 4.80 11.48
C LEU A 93 0.74 4.39 12.93
N LYS A 94 -0.14 4.65 13.90
CA LYS A 94 0.05 4.31 15.31
C LYS A 94 0.16 2.81 15.53
N ASN A 95 -0.72 2.02 14.92
CA ASN A 95 -0.71 0.55 14.94
C ASN A 95 -1.31 -0.03 13.65
N THR A 96 -1.32 -1.36 13.49
CA THR A 96 -1.84 -2.00 12.27
C THR A 96 -3.34 -1.76 12.05
N GLU A 97 -4.13 -1.77 13.12
CA GLU A 97 -5.58 -1.55 13.03
C GLU A 97 -5.89 -0.14 12.55
N SER A 98 -5.30 0.88 13.17
CA SER A 98 -5.49 2.27 12.78
C SER A 98 -5.03 2.53 11.34
N ALA A 99 -3.93 1.88 10.93
CA ALA A 99 -3.39 1.99 9.58
C ALA A 99 -4.35 1.40 8.54
N LEU A 100 -4.88 0.19 8.79
CA LEU A 100 -5.86 -0.44 7.90
C LEU A 100 -7.17 0.35 7.84
N ARG A 101 -7.70 0.78 8.98
CA ARG A 101 -8.96 1.55 9.04
C ARG A 101 -8.84 2.86 8.27
N SER A 102 -7.79 3.64 8.51
CA SER A 102 -7.59 4.91 7.80
C SER A 102 -7.28 4.72 6.30
N ALA A 103 -6.60 3.64 5.90
CA ALA A 103 -6.48 3.29 4.48
C ALA A 103 -7.86 2.98 3.85
N CYS A 104 -8.70 2.21 4.55
CA CYS A 104 -10.08 1.96 4.12
C CYS A 104 -10.94 3.23 4.11
N GLU A 105 -10.68 4.23 4.96
CA GLU A 105 -11.38 5.52 4.92
C GLU A 105 -10.94 6.36 3.70
N ALA A 106 -9.66 6.26 3.31
CA ALA A 106 -9.10 6.99 2.19
C ALA A 106 -9.49 6.42 0.82
N ALA A 107 -9.85 5.13 0.72
CA ALA A 107 -10.10 4.44 -0.54
C ALA A 107 -11.39 3.62 -0.55
N ARG A 108 -11.95 3.39 -1.75
CA ARG A 108 -13.13 2.52 -1.92
C ARG A 108 -12.81 1.05 -1.69
N LEU A 109 -11.63 0.62 -2.11
CA LEU A 109 -11.09 -0.72 -1.92
C LEU A 109 -9.63 -0.62 -1.48
N VAL A 110 -9.19 -1.60 -0.69
CA VAL A 110 -7.79 -1.81 -0.35
C VAL A 110 -7.40 -3.24 -0.69
N SER A 111 -6.14 -3.45 -1.03
CA SER A 111 -5.52 -4.75 -1.24
C SER A 111 -4.66 -5.11 -0.03
N LEU A 112 -4.98 -6.23 0.62
CA LEU A 112 -4.28 -6.75 1.78
C LEU A 112 -3.35 -7.88 1.38
N HIS A 113 -2.10 -7.76 1.81
CA HIS A 113 -1.07 -8.75 1.56
C HIS A 113 -0.63 -9.41 2.88
N TRP A 114 -0.40 -10.71 2.82
CA TRP A 114 0.16 -11.54 3.90
C TRP A 114 1.24 -12.45 3.32
N GLU A 115 2.24 -11.80 2.72
CA GLU A 115 3.25 -12.42 1.85
C GLU A 115 4.03 -13.56 2.54
N GLU A 116 4.18 -13.52 3.87
CA GLU A 116 4.80 -14.61 4.65
C GLU A 116 4.01 -15.94 4.63
N LEU A 117 2.70 -15.87 4.42
CA LEU A 117 1.81 -17.04 4.37
C LEU A 117 1.49 -17.45 2.94
N ALA A 118 1.26 -16.46 2.07
CA ALA A 118 0.92 -16.64 0.66
C ALA A 118 1.52 -15.48 -0.15
N PRO A 119 2.75 -15.63 -0.68
CA PRO A 119 3.49 -14.55 -1.37
C PRO A 119 2.77 -13.95 -2.58
N ASP A 120 2.03 -14.78 -3.31
CA ASP A 120 1.40 -14.40 -4.59
C ASP A 120 -0.10 -14.10 -4.45
N GLU A 121 -0.60 -14.01 -3.21
CA GLU A 121 -2.02 -13.79 -2.93
C GLU A 121 -2.24 -12.44 -2.25
N CYS A 122 -3.33 -11.78 -2.62
CA CYS A 122 -3.87 -10.65 -1.89
C CYS A 122 -5.39 -10.77 -1.83
N ALA A 123 -5.97 -10.15 -0.81
CA ALA A 123 -7.42 -9.98 -0.72
C ALA A 123 -7.77 -8.51 -0.91
N ILE A 124 -8.76 -8.26 -1.77
CA ILE A 124 -9.18 -6.90 -2.10
C ILE A 124 -10.56 -6.67 -1.54
N GLY A 125 -10.78 -5.55 -0.86
CA GLY A 125 -12.04 -5.34 -0.15
C GLY A 125 -12.00 -4.21 0.85
N ARG A 126 -12.78 -4.37 1.93
CA ARG A 126 -12.82 -3.42 3.05
C ARG A 126 -12.96 -4.11 4.39
N ILE A 127 -12.37 -3.51 5.41
CA ILE A 127 -12.62 -3.88 6.81
C ILE A 127 -14.08 -3.56 7.17
N VAL A 128 -14.74 -4.50 7.85
CA VAL A 128 -16.12 -4.32 8.35
C VAL A 128 -16.08 -3.99 9.84
N GLU A 129 -15.42 -4.83 10.62
CA GLU A 129 -15.20 -4.62 12.05
C GLU A 129 -13.84 -5.18 12.48
N SER A 130 -13.44 -4.82 13.70
CA SER A 130 -12.27 -5.39 14.36
C SER A 130 -12.59 -5.65 15.81
N HIS A 131 -12.00 -6.70 16.35
CA HIS A 131 -12.12 -7.04 17.74
C HIS A 131 -10.80 -7.64 18.25
N GLY A 132 -10.25 -7.03 19.30
CA GLY A 132 -9.00 -7.49 19.90
C GLY A 132 -7.81 -7.46 18.94
N LYS A 133 -7.41 -8.62 18.44
CA LYS A 133 -6.25 -8.79 17.54
C LYS A 133 -6.63 -9.20 16.13
N GLU A 134 -7.93 -9.23 15.83
CA GLU A 134 -8.49 -9.73 14.58
C GLU A 134 -9.41 -8.68 13.95
N PHE A 135 -9.61 -8.82 12.65
CA PHE A 135 -10.54 -8.03 11.86
C PHE A 135 -11.34 -8.92 10.93
N SER A 136 -12.57 -8.50 10.66
CA SER A 136 -13.38 -9.09 9.60
C SER A 136 -13.26 -8.24 8.34
N PHE A 137 -13.08 -8.93 7.22
CA PHE A 137 -12.84 -8.33 5.93
C PHE A 137 -13.89 -8.83 4.93
N ARG A 138 -14.51 -7.90 4.23
CA ARG A 138 -15.42 -8.21 3.13
C ARG A 138 -14.66 -8.09 1.83
N GLU A 139 -14.39 -9.24 1.21
CA GLU A 139 -13.63 -9.33 -0.02
C GLU A 139 -14.50 -9.07 -1.25
N VAL A 140 -13.86 -8.59 -2.32
CA VAL A 140 -14.37 -8.51 -3.67
C VAL A 140 -13.70 -9.62 -4.48
N ASN A 141 -14.48 -10.48 -5.11
CA ASN A 141 -13.95 -11.49 -6.00
C ASN A 141 -13.56 -10.92 -7.39
N PRO A 142 -12.82 -11.67 -8.21
CA PRO A 142 -12.39 -11.22 -9.54
C PRO A 142 -13.51 -10.86 -10.52
N SER A 143 -14.78 -11.20 -10.22
CA SER A 143 -15.95 -10.78 -11.00
C SER A 143 -16.55 -9.45 -10.51
N ALA A 144 -15.80 -8.67 -9.71
CA ALA A 144 -16.23 -7.40 -9.15
C ALA A 144 -17.52 -7.50 -8.32
N ARG A 145 -17.63 -8.55 -7.52
CA ARG A 145 -18.74 -8.76 -6.59
C ARG A 145 -18.23 -8.95 -5.18
N TRP A 146 -18.91 -8.34 -4.22
CA TRP A 146 -18.67 -8.64 -2.82
C TRP A 146 -18.98 -10.11 -2.52
N ASN A 147 -18.06 -10.75 -1.81
CA ASN A 147 -18.30 -12.04 -1.20
C ASN A 147 -19.33 -11.90 -0.08
N ARG A 148 -20.20 -12.90 0.06
CA ARG A 148 -21.25 -12.91 1.09
C ARG A 148 -20.66 -13.17 2.48
N ASP A 149 -19.69 -14.07 2.53
CA ASP A 149 -19.03 -14.44 3.76
C ASP A 149 -17.97 -13.41 4.13
N LEU A 150 -17.86 -13.12 5.43
CA LEU A 150 -16.78 -12.32 5.98
C LEU A 150 -15.61 -13.25 6.30
N ALA A 151 -14.42 -12.86 5.88
CA ALA A 151 -13.20 -13.54 6.27
C ALA A 151 -12.64 -12.89 7.54
N GLU A 152 -12.31 -13.70 8.54
CA GLU A 152 -11.68 -13.24 9.78
C GLU A 152 -10.18 -13.47 9.73
N HIS A 153 -9.42 -12.41 9.99
CA HIS A 153 -7.96 -12.46 9.93
C HIS A 153 -7.32 -11.77 11.14
N PRO A 154 -6.21 -12.32 11.67
CA PRO A 154 -5.45 -11.64 12.70
C PRO A 154 -4.58 -10.53 12.09
N PHE A 155 -4.56 -9.33 12.66
CA PHE A 155 -3.76 -8.19 12.16
C PHE A 155 -2.26 -8.51 11.98
N LYS A 156 -1.74 -9.49 12.71
CA LYS A 156 -0.32 -9.84 12.68
C LYS A 156 0.15 -10.36 11.32
N ILE A 157 -0.75 -10.90 10.48
CA ILE A 157 -0.37 -11.49 9.19
C ILE A 157 -0.15 -10.44 8.11
N LEU A 158 -0.68 -9.23 8.30
CA LEU A 158 -0.57 -8.17 7.30
C LEU A 158 0.88 -7.73 7.13
N THR A 159 1.39 -7.85 5.91
CA THR A 159 2.74 -7.42 5.49
C THR A 159 2.70 -6.12 4.72
N ARG A 160 1.65 -5.92 3.91
CA ARG A 160 1.46 -4.76 3.05
C ARG A 160 -0.02 -4.44 2.84
N ILE A 161 -0.34 -3.16 2.68
CA ILE A 161 -1.68 -2.65 2.36
C ILE A 161 -1.56 -1.66 1.22
N ASP A 162 -2.13 -1.98 0.07
CA ASP A 162 -2.15 -1.14 -1.13
C ASP A 162 -3.53 -0.55 -1.35
N PHE A 163 -3.57 0.68 -1.85
CA PHE A 163 -4.81 1.42 -2.06
C PHE A 163 -4.62 2.61 -2.99
N LEU A 164 -5.71 3.03 -3.62
CA LEU A 164 -5.74 4.09 -4.64
C LEU A 164 -4.83 3.80 -5.85
N SER A 165 -4.48 2.55 -6.11
CA SER A 165 -3.80 2.18 -7.36
C SER A 165 -4.80 2.11 -8.51
N GLY A 166 -4.29 2.09 -9.74
CA GLY A 166 -5.13 1.92 -10.92
C GLY A 166 -5.95 0.63 -10.89
N TYR A 167 -5.46 -0.44 -10.26
CA TYR A 167 -6.17 -1.71 -10.19
C TYR A 167 -7.37 -1.65 -9.23
N GLU A 168 -7.19 -1.20 -7.97
CA GLU A 168 -8.30 -1.13 -7.02
C GLU A 168 -9.36 -0.12 -7.47
N GLU A 169 -8.95 1.00 -8.06
CA GLU A 169 -9.88 2.00 -8.59
C GLU A 169 -10.69 1.43 -9.76
N ALA A 170 -10.04 0.76 -10.72
CA ALA A 170 -10.75 0.11 -11.83
C ALA A 170 -11.72 -0.96 -11.34
N LEU A 171 -11.33 -1.78 -10.36
CA LEU A 171 -12.23 -2.77 -9.75
C LEU A 171 -13.41 -2.10 -9.04
N ALA A 172 -13.18 -0.99 -8.35
CA ALA A 172 -14.22 -0.24 -7.66
C ALA A 172 -15.21 0.42 -8.66
N GLU A 173 -14.77 0.84 -9.84
CA GLU A 173 -15.64 1.41 -10.89
C GLU A 173 -16.69 0.42 -11.39
N VAL A 174 -16.34 -0.86 -11.47
CA VAL A 174 -17.24 -1.93 -11.97
C VAL A 174 -17.85 -2.77 -10.84
N LEU A 175 -17.62 -2.39 -9.58
CA LEU A 175 -18.09 -3.11 -8.41
C LEU A 175 -19.61 -3.12 -8.32
N HIS A 176 -20.18 -4.32 -8.30
CA HIS A 176 -21.61 -4.50 -8.09
C HIS A 176 -21.96 -4.39 -6.61
N ASP A 177 -23.08 -3.72 -6.30
CA ASP A 177 -23.61 -3.66 -4.93
C ASP A 177 -23.93 -5.06 -4.38
N LEU A 178 -23.88 -5.18 -3.05
CA LEU A 178 -24.40 -6.35 -2.37
C LEU A 178 -25.90 -6.49 -2.73
N PRO A 179 -26.35 -7.66 -3.19
CA PRO A 179 -27.79 -7.88 -3.32
C PRO A 179 -28.47 -7.64 -1.97
N ALA A 180 -29.56 -6.88 -1.99
CA ALA A 180 -30.37 -6.53 -0.83
C ALA A 180 -30.95 -7.76 -0.12
#